data_AF-A0A7S1EBA3-F1
#
_entry.id   AF-A0A7S1EBA3-F1
#
_cell.length_a   1.000
_cell.length_b   1.000
_cell.length_c   1.000
_cell.angle_alpha   90.00
_cell.angle_beta   90.00
_cell.angle_gamma   90.00
#
_symmetry.space_group_name_H-M   'P 1'
#
loop_
_entity.id
_entity.type
_entity.pdbx_description
1 polymer ?
#
loop_
_entity_poly.entity_id
_entity_poly.type
_entity_poly.pdbx_seq_one_letter_code
_entity_poly.pdbx_strand_id
1 'polypeptide(L)'
;AEPQEFVIDGHEVKEPIGMSGGRLEVKVHIVTGAQSAAENIVKCVRRCGLEVDQLVLNPSASSHAALTADERDLGVALVDIGAGTTDVAIFTGGSIRHTAVIPIAGDLITSDIAMALRTPTKDAE
;
A
#
# COMPACT_ATOMS: atom_id res chain seq x y z
N ALA A 1 8.68 -3.04 -5.00
CA ALA A 1 9.30 -3.78 -3.89
C ALA A 1 9.85 -2.76 -2.92
N GLU A 2 9.69 -2.97 -1.62
CA GLU A 2 10.18 -2.05 -0.58
C GLU A 2 11.23 -2.76 0.28
N PRO A 3 12.40 -2.15 0.54
CA PRO A 3 13.41 -2.74 1.41
C PRO A 3 12.92 -2.77 2.86
N GLN A 4 13.24 -3.85 3.57
CA GLN A 4 12.92 -4.05 4.98
C GLN A 4 14.16 -4.02 5.86
N GLU A 5 15.23 -4.70 5.42
CA GLU A 5 16.47 -4.89 6.17
C GLU A 5 17.64 -4.93 5.18
N PHE A 6 18.79 -4.41 5.60
CA PHE A 6 20.05 -4.51 4.86
C PHE A 6 21.09 -5.22 5.73
N VAL A 7 21.96 -6.02 5.11
CA VAL A 7 23.04 -6.72 5.79
C VAL A 7 24.34 -6.54 5.00
N ILE A 8 25.40 -6.08 5.64
CA ILE A 8 26.75 -5.97 5.07
C ILE A 8 27.67 -6.94 5.79
N ASP A 9 28.28 -7.87 5.06
CA ASP A 9 29.23 -8.86 5.58
C ASP A 9 28.71 -9.62 6.83
N GLY A 10 27.41 -9.90 6.88
CA GLY A 10 26.75 -10.60 7.99
C GLY A 10 26.26 -9.71 9.14
N HIS A 11 26.44 -8.39 9.05
CA HIS A 11 25.97 -7.42 10.05
C HIS A 11 24.76 -6.62 9.52
N GLU A 12 23.67 -6.59 10.28
CA GLU A 12 22.52 -5.75 9.96
C GLU A 12 22.89 -4.26 10.01
N VAL A 13 22.46 -3.52 9.00
CA VAL A 13 22.66 -2.07 8.88
C VAL A 13 21.34 -1.40 8.51
N LYS A 14 21.10 -0.21 9.07
CA LYS A 14 19.88 0.56 8.79
C LYS A 14 19.97 1.30 7.45
N GLU A 15 21.13 1.87 7.16
CA GLU A 15 21.40 2.66 5.95
C GLU A 15 22.74 2.20 5.35
N PRO A 16 22.76 1.45 4.24
CA PRO A 16 23.99 0.95 3.64
C PRO A 16 24.75 2.00 2.82
N ILE A 17 24.12 3.14 2.48
CA ILE A 17 24.76 4.17 1.64
C ILE A 17 26.00 4.74 2.35
N GLY A 18 27.15 4.64 1.68
CA GLY A 18 28.45 5.12 2.19
C GLY A 18 29.24 4.08 2.99
N MET A 19 28.72 2.87 3.17
CA MET A 19 29.42 1.77 3.82
C MET A 19 30.19 0.91 2.80
N SER A 20 31.32 0.34 3.22
CA SER A 20 32.13 -0.60 2.44
C SER A 20 31.94 -2.02 2.95
N GLY A 21 31.88 -3.00 2.04
CA GLY A 21 31.83 -4.42 2.39
C GLY A 21 32.01 -5.31 1.18
N GLY A 22 32.26 -6.60 1.43
CA GLY A 22 32.41 -7.61 0.38
C GLY A 22 31.09 -8.13 -0.17
N ARG A 23 30.03 -8.13 0.65
CA ARG A 23 28.69 -8.62 0.31
C ARG A 23 27.60 -7.76 0.95
N LEU A 24 26.67 -7.29 0.13
CA LEU A 24 25.43 -6.62 0.55
C LEU A 24 24.26 -7.55 0.29
N GLU A 25 23.42 -7.75 1.29
CA GLU A 25 22.15 -8.47 1.20
C GLU A 25 21.01 -7.53 1.57
N VAL A 26 19.87 -7.72 0.93
CA VAL A 26 18.67 -6.94 1.20
C VAL A 26 17.48 -7.88 1.32
N LYS A 27 16.68 -7.66 2.35
CA LYS A 27 15.36 -8.28 2.48
C LYS A 27 14.32 -7.30 1.96
N VAL A 28 13.49 -7.74 1.04
CA VAL A 28 12.52 -6.89 0.35
C VAL A 28 11.10 -7.43 0.48
N HIS A 29 10.14 -6.54 0.72
CA HIS A 29 8.72 -6.81 0.53
C HIS A 29 8.39 -6.66 -0.96
N ILE A 30 8.10 -7.77 -1.62
CA ILE A 30 7.74 -7.77 -3.04
C ILE A 30 6.22 -7.91 -3.15
N VAL A 31 5.61 -6.95 -3.85
CA VAL A 31 4.21 -7.03 -4.26
C VAL A 31 4.16 -7.22 -5.77
N THR A 32 3.39 -8.20 -6.21
CA THR A 32 3.13 -8.48 -7.62
C THR A 32 1.66 -8.22 -7.93
N GLY A 33 1.38 -7.90 -9.19
CA GLY A 33 0.03 -7.60 -9.65
C GLY A 33 -0.12 -7.92 -11.14
N ALA A 34 -1.35 -7.91 -11.62
CA ALA A 34 -1.64 -8.16 -13.02
C ALA A 34 -1.12 -7.00 -13.89
N GLN A 35 -0.24 -7.31 -14.85
CA GLN A 35 0.31 -6.32 -15.77
C GLN A 35 -0.79 -5.57 -16.54
N SER A 36 -1.84 -6.27 -16.95
CA SER A 36 -2.98 -5.68 -17.67
C SER A 36 -3.70 -4.60 -16.85
N ALA A 37 -3.86 -4.80 -15.53
CA ALA A 37 -4.47 -3.82 -14.65
C ALA A 37 -3.62 -2.55 -14.55
N ALA A 38 -2.30 -2.68 -14.37
CA ALA A 38 -1.37 -1.57 -14.35
C ALA A 38 -1.39 -0.78 -15.67
N GLU A 39 -1.36 -1.48 -16.81
CA GLU A 39 -1.43 -0.85 -18.13
C GLU A 39 -2.75 -0.09 -18.36
N ASN A 40 -3.87 -0.60 -17.86
CA ASN A 40 -5.16 0.06 -17.98
C ASN A 40 -5.16 1.40 -17.24
N ILE A 41 -4.58 1.47 -16.03
CA ILE A 41 -4.43 2.72 -15.28
C ILE A 41 -3.58 3.73 -16.07
N VAL A 42 -2.42 3.31 -16.58
CA VAL A 42 -1.52 4.18 -17.36
C VAL A 42 -2.20 4.70 -18.62
N LYS A 43 -2.93 3.84 -19.35
CA LYS A 43 -3.68 4.23 -20.55
C LYS A 43 -4.77 5.26 -20.22
N CYS A 44 -5.47 5.12 -19.10
CA CYS A 44 -6.48 6.09 -18.66
C CYS A 44 -5.86 7.46 -18.40
N VAL A 45 -4.73 7.55 -17.69
CA VAL A 45 -4.04 8.82 -17.41
C VAL A 45 -3.56 9.48 -18.71
N ARG A 46 -2.96 8.71 -19.63
CA ARG A 46 -2.50 9.20 -20.93
C ARG A 46 -3.60 9.75 -21.82
N ARG A 47 -4.80 9.17 -21.77
CA ARG A 47 -5.97 9.68 -22.50
C ARG A 47 -6.39 11.07 -22.04
N CYS A 48 -6.01 11.47 -20.83
CA CYS A 48 -6.20 12.83 -20.32
C CYS A 48 -5.06 13.79 -20.72
N GLY A 49 -4.10 13.36 -21.56
CA GLY A 49 -2.95 14.18 -21.98
C GLY A 49 -1.85 14.30 -20.91
N LEU A 50 -1.83 13.41 -19.92
CA LEU A 50 -0.86 13.39 -18.83
C LEU A 50 0.09 12.19 -18.98
N GLU A 51 1.31 12.31 -18.47
CA GLU A 51 2.23 11.18 -18.36
C GLU A 51 2.26 10.63 -16.93
N VAL A 52 2.49 9.32 -16.82
CA VAL A 52 2.67 8.63 -15.53
C VAL A 52 4.16 8.52 -15.25
N ASP A 53 4.61 9.15 -14.17
CA ASP A 53 5.99 9.05 -13.70
C ASP A 53 6.27 7.67 -13.08
N GLN A 54 5.44 7.27 -12.12
CA GLN A 54 5.57 6.00 -11.44
C GLN A 54 4.22 5.47 -10.95
N LEU A 55 4.07 4.14 -10.96
CA LEU A 55 3.00 3.45 -10.23
C LEU A 55 3.50 3.07 -8.84
N VAL A 56 2.71 3.41 -7.83
CA VAL A 56 3.02 3.14 -6.42
C VAL A 56 1.99 2.20 -5.81
N LEU A 57 2.39 1.50 -4.75
CA LEU A 57 1.51 0.63 -3.99
C LEU A 57 0.57 1.48 -3.12
N ASN A 58 -0.74 1.20 -3.16
CA ASN A 58 -1.75 1.99 -2.42
C ASN A 58 -1.40 2.17 -0.92
N PRO A 59 -1.19 1.12 -0.10
CA PRO A 59 -0.84 1.29 1.31
C PRO A 59 0.46 2.08 1.54
N SER A 60 1.40 2.07 0.59
CA SER A 60 2.60 2.91 0.66
C SER A 60 2.21 4.39 0.57
N ALA A 61 1.38 4.76 -0.42
CA ALA A 61 0.86 6.12 -0.56
C ALA A 61 -0.02 6.54 0.63
N SER A 62 -0.98 5.70 1.06
CA SER A 62 -1.85 5.97 2.20
C SER A 62 -1.05 6.18 3.49
N SER A 63 0.04 5.43 3.69
CA SER A 63 0.90 5.61 4.88
C SER A 63 1.60 6.97 4.94
N HIS A 64 1.96 7.56 3.80
CA HIS A 64 2.57 8.89 3.75
C HIS A 64 1.57 9.99 4.11
N ALA A 65 0.28 9.78 3.83
CA ALA A 65 -0.77 10.73 4.15
C ALA A 65 -1.26 10.59 5.60
N ALA A 66 -1.35 9.36 6.11
CA ALA A 66 -2.04 9.06 7.36
C ALA A 66 -1.12 8.82 8.57
N LEU A 67 0.14 8.43 8.35
CA LEU A 67 1.04 8.00 9.43
C LEU A 67 2.25 8.92 9.58
N THR A 68 2.60 9.19 10.84
CA THR A 68 3.87 9.80 11.22
C THR A 68 5.02 8.80 11.09
N ALA A 69 6.26 9.29 11.06
CA ALA A 69 7.43 8.42 11.07
C ALA A 69 7.51 7.55 12.34
N ASP A 70 7.19 8.13 13.49
CA ASP A 70 7.23 7.44 14.79
C ASP A 70 6.24 6.28 14.85
N GLU A 71 5.03 6.43 14.31
CA GLU A 71 4.04 5.33 14.24
C GLU A 71 4.55 4.18 13.35
N ARG A 72 5.15 4.49 12.20
CA ARG A 72 5.73 3.46 11.31
C ARG A 72 6.93 2.76 11.94
N ASP A 73 7.74 3.49 12.71
CA ASP A 73 8.93 2.96 13.38
C ASP A 73 8.54 2.06 14.56
N LEU A 74 7.64 2.52 15.44
CA LEU A 74 7.18 1.78 16.62
C LEU A 74 6.39 0.52 16.25
N GLY A 75 5.55 0.64 15.24
CA GLY A 75 4.69 -0.43 14.78
C GLY A 75 3.23 -0.01 14.70
N VAL A 76 2.63 -0.12 13.52
CA VAL A 76 1.24 0.31 13.29
C VAL A 76 0.59 -0.54 12.21
N ALA A 77 -0.72 -0.79 12.38
CA ALA A 77 -1.57 -1.33 11.35
C ALA A 77 -2.34 -0.17 10.70
N LEU A 78 -2.09 0.07 9.42
CA LEU A 78 -2.90 0.95 8.59
C LEU A 78 -4.04 0.14 7.98
N VAL A 79 -5.27 0.60 8.17
CA VAL A 79 -6.48 0.00 7.60
C VAL A 79 -7.15 1.06 6.72
N ASP A 80 -7.10 0.86 5.42
CA ASP A 80 -7.67 1.74 4.40
C ASP A 80 -8.95 1.12 3.85
N ILE A 81 -10.09 1.67 4.25
CA ILE A 81 -11.43 1.16 3.88
C ILE A 81 -11.92 1.96 2.68
N GLY A 82 -11.83 1.35 1.50
CA GLY A 82 -12.34 1.93 0.26
C GLY A 82 -13.81 1.60 -0.01
N ALA A 83 -14.22 1.69 -1.27
CA ALA A 83 -15.55 1.29 -1.71
C ALA A 83 -15.68 -0.24 -1.82
N GLY A 84 -14.81 -0.89 -2.61
CA GLY A 84 -14.88 -2.33 -2.84
C GLY A 84 -13.95 -3.20 -1.97
N THR A 85 -12.87 -2.63 -1.43
CA THR A 85 -11.86 -3.36 -0.68
C THR A 85 -11.39 -2.61 0.56
N THR A 86 -11.03 -3.36 1.58
CA THR A 86 -10.28 -2.87 2.74
C THR A 86 -8.85 -3.36 2.61
N ASP A 87 -7.92 -2.43 2.46
CA ASP A 87 -6.49 -2.72 2.40
C ASP A 87 -5.90 -2.62 3.81
N VAL A 88 -5.09 -3.60 4.20
CA VAL A 88 -4.38 -3.60 5.49
C VAL A 88 -2.89 -3.64 5.23
N ALA A 89 -2.14 -2.76 5.89
CA ALA A 89 -0.68 -2.78 5.88
C ALA A 89 -0.13 -2.69 7.30
N ILE A 90 0.84 -3.57 7.60
CA ILE A 90 1.55 -3.58 8.88
C ILE A 90 2.93 -2.98 8.66
N PHE A 91 3.25 -1.93 9.40
CA PHE A 91 4.56 -1.30 9.42
C PHE A 91 5.25 -1.61 10.74
N THR A 92 6.56 -1.91 10.72
CA THR A 92 7.43 -1.89 11.91
C THR A 92 8.87 -1.59 11.50
N GLY A 93 9.59 -0.81 12.31
CA GLY A 93 10.95 -0.38 11.97
C GLY A 93 11.00 0.47 10.70
N GLY A 94 9.94 1.25 10.45
CA GLY A 94 9.86 2.21 9.34
C GLY A 94 9.49 1.60 7.99
N SER A 95 9.35 0.27 7.91
CA SER A 95 9.13 -0.45 6.64
C SER A 95 7.86 -1.31 6.70
N ILE A 96 7.25 -1.54 5.53
CA ILE A 96 6.12 -2.48 5.39
C ILE A 96 6.61 -3.90 5.71
N ARG A 97 5.92 -4.57 6.63
CA ARG A 97 6.12 -5.98 6.99
C ARG A 97 5.13 -6.91 6.34
N HIS A 98 3.89 -6.45 6.16
CA HIS A 98 2.83 -7.26 5.59
C HIS A 98 1.79 -6.37 4.92
N THR A 99 1.15 -6.91 3.88
CA THR A 99 0.02 -6.29 3.19
C THR A 99 -1.03 -7.35 2.91
N ALA A 100 -2.30 -7.02 3.15
CA ALA A 100 -3.44 -7.86 2.84
C ALA A 100 -4.57 -7.02 2.23
N VAL A 101 -5.40 -7.65 1.41
CA VAL A 101 -6.58 -7.04 0.79
C VAL A 101 -7.78 -7.88 1.17
N ILE A 102 -8.80 -7.25 1.75
CA ILE A 102 -10.04 -7.89 2.17
C ILE A 102 -11.17 -7.38 1.26
N PRO A 103 -11.93 -8.25 0.57
CA PRO A 103 -12.96 -7.85 -0.38
C PRO A 103 -14.29 -7.47 0.29
N ILE A 104 -14.22 -6.63 1.32
CA ILE A 104 -15.34 -6.11 2.11
C ILE A 104 -15.01 -4.67 2.44
N ALA A 105 -15.87 -3.71 2.04
CA ALA A 105 -15.71 -2.30 2.35
C ALA A 105 -17.03 -1.52 2.14
N GLY A 106 -16.95 -0.23 1.78
CA GLY A 106 -18.09 0.70 1.71
C GLY A 106 -19.30 0.24 0.90
N ASP A 107 -19.11 -0.40 -0.26
CA ASP A 107 -20.20 -0.84 -1.14
C ASP A 107 -21.19 -1.77 -0.40
N LEU A 108 -20.68 -2.60 0.54
CA LEU A 108 -21.51 -3.48 1.35
C LEU A 108 -22.28 -2.70 2.42
N ILE A 109 -21.65 -1.68 3.01
CA ILE A 109 -22.30 -0.79 3.99
C ILE A 109 -23.48 -0.07 3.32
N THR A 110 -23.24 0.51 2.14
CA THR A 110 -24.28 1.19 1.36
C THR A 110 -25.40 0.24 0.97
N SER A 111 -25.06 -0.97 0.52
CA SER A 111 -26.06 -2.00 0.19
C SER A 111 -26.94 -2.34 1.40
N ASP A 112 -26.34 -2.50 2.59
CA ASP A 112 -27.06 -2.80 3.82
C ASP A 112 -27.99 -1.64 4.22
N ILE A 113 -27.55 -0.37 4.09
CA ILE A 113 -28.37 0.81 4.36
C ILE A 113 -29.55 0.88 3.38
N ALA A 114 -29.29 0.72 2.07
CA ALA A 114 -30.32 0.73 1.04
C ALA A 114 -31.40 -0.31 1.30
N MET A 115 -30.99 -1.53 1.68
CA MET A 115 -31.89 -2.63 2.02
C MET A 115 -32.69 -2.34 3.30
N ALA A 116 -32.02 -1.92 4.38
CA ALA A 116 -32.65 -1.69 5.68
C ALA A 116 -33.67 -0.55 5.63
N LEU A 117 -33.36 0.52 4.89
CA LEU A 117 -34.21 1.70 4.76
C LEU A 117 -35.15 1.67 3.56
N ARG A 118 -35.04 0.65 2.69
CA ARG A 118 -35.80 0.52 1.43
C ARG A 118 -35.68 1.77 0.56
N THR A 119 -34.46 2.31 0.48
CA THR A 119 -34.14 3.50 -0.31
C THR A 119 -33.29 3.12 -1.52
N PRO A 120 -33.34 3.86 -2.64
CA PRO A 120 -32.41 3.66 -3.74
C PRO A 120 -30.95 3.75 -3.26
N THR A 121 -30.04 2.94 -3.83
CA THR A 121 -28.60 2.92 -3.46
C THR A 121 -27.96 4.30 -3.49
N LYS A 122 -28.32 5.12 -4.48
CA LYS A 122 -27.84 6.50 -4.60
C LYS A 122 -28.17 7.37 -3.38
N ASP A 123 -29.31 7.11 -2.74
CA ASP A 123 -29.76 7.87 -1.57
C ASP A 123 -29.22 7.24 -0.26
N ALA A 124 -28.57 6.08 -0.33
CA ALA A 124 -27.93 5.39 0.79
C ALA A 124 -26.43 5.70 0.92
N GLU A 125 -25.77 6.11 -0.18
CA GLU A 125 -24.42 6.72 -0.20
C GLU A 125 -24.46 8.18 0.28
#